data_AF-A0A5K1E7Q5-F1
#
_entry.id   AF-A0A5K1E7Q5-F1
#
_cell.length_a   1.000
_cell.length_b   1.000
_cell.length_c   1.000
_cell.angle_alpha   90.00
_cell.angle_beta   90.00
_cell.angle_gamma   90.00
#
_symmetry.space_group_name_H-M   'P 1'
#
loop_
_entity.id
_entity.type
_entity.pdbx_description
1 polymer ?
#
loop_
_entity_poly.entity_id
_entity_poly.type
_entity_poly.pdbx_seq_one_letter_code
_entity_poly.pdbx_strand_id
1 'polypeptide(L)' 'DLGQTFDSNTTLTHYELNKKGQTVLFVGDLSYADNYPFHDNVRWDTWGRFVERNAAYQPWIWTAGNHELDFVPEL' A
#
# COMPACT_ATOMS: atom_id res chain seq x y z
N ASP A 1 -1.35 2.24 6.23
CA ASP A 1 -0.04 1.87 6.78
C ASP A 1 0.34 0.44 6.41
N LEU A 2 0.17 0.01 5.15
CA LEU A 2 0.48 -1.39 4.79
C LEU A 2 1.95 -1.55 4.41
N GLY A 3 2.47 -0.66 3.54
CA GLY A 3 3.79 -0.84 2.95
C GLY A 3 3.91 -2.13 2.15
N GLN A 4 5.15 -2.62 2.02
CA GLN A 4 5.52 -3.73 1.15
C GLN A 4 6.60 -4.64 1.78
N THR A 5 6.46 -4.94 3.07
CA THR A 5 7.34 -5.85 3.83
C THR A 5 6.78 -7.28 3.87
N PHE A 6 7.51 -8.20 4.51
CA PHE A 6 7.01 -9.55 4.79
C PHE A 6 5.75 -9.54 5.68
N ASP A 7 5.67 -8.62 6.64
CA ASP A 7 4.51 -8.47 7.52
C ASP A 7 3.31 -7.87 6.76
N SER A 8 3.55 -6.97 5.81
CA SER A 8 2.53 -6.48 4.87
C SER A 8 1.90 -7.63 4.10
N ASN A 9 2.73 -8.56 3.60
CA ASN A 9 2.26 -9.73 2.88
C ASN A 9 1.43 -10.67 3.77
N THR A 10 1.87 -10.89 5.00
CA THR A 10 1.13 -11.69 6.00
C THR A 10 -0.23 -11.06 6.31
N THR A 11 -0.27 -9.74 6.48
CA THR A 11 -1.49 -8.98 6.76
C THR A 11 -2.50 -9.11 5.62
N LEU A 12 -2.07 -8.89 4.38
CA LEU A 12 -2.95 -9.02 3.20
C LEU A 12 -3.43 -10.48 3.04
N THR A 13 -2.55 -11.45 3.27
CA THR A 13 -2.91 -12.88 3.21
C THR A 13 -3.95 -13.25 4.27
N HIS A 14 -3.81 -12.76 5.50
CA HIS A 14 -4.80 -12.99 6.56
C HIS A 14 -6.18 -12.42 6.20
N TYR A 15 -6.21 -11.22 5.60
CA TYR A 15 -7.46 -10.66 5.07
C TYR A 15 -8.05 -11.55 3.96
N GLU A 16 -7.25 -11.99 2.99
CA GLU A 16 -7.68 -12.84 1.88
C GLU A 16 -8.20 -14.22 2.33
N LEU A 17 -7.69 -14.76 3.43
CA LEU A 17 -8.19 -16.00 4.04
C LEU A 17 -9.55 -15.80 4.71
N ASN A 18 -9.89 -14.57 5.14
CA ASN A 18 -11.21 -14.23 5.61
C ASN A 18 -12.14 -13.85 4.44
N LYS A 19 -12.75 -14.88 3.82
CA LYS A 19 -13.60 -14.76 2.61
C LYS A 19 -14.88 -13.92 2.75
N LYS A 20 -15.11 -13.26 3.88
CA LYS A 20 -16.29 -12.43 4.13
C LYS A 20 -16.10 -10.98 3.68
N GLY A 21 -14.86 -10.51 3.57
CA GLY A 21 -14.55 -9.16 3.10
C GLY A 21 -14.90 -8.99 1.62
N GLN A 22 -15.59 -7.89 1.30
CA GLN A 22 -15.99 -7.55 -0.08
C GLN A 22 -15.44 -6.20 -0.54
N THR A 23 -14.83 -5.43 0.37
CA THR A 23 -14.28 -4.10 0.12
C THR A 23 -13.26 -3.81 1.23
N VAL A 24 -12.16 -3.16 0.86
CA VAL A 24 -11.14 -2.71 1.81
C VAL A 24 -11.28 -1.21 2.01
N LEU A 25 -11.43 -0.78 3.27
CA LEU A 25 -11.19 0.61 3.64
C LEU A 25 -9.71 0.75 4.01
N PHE A 26 -8.97 1.54 3.23
CA PHE A 26 -7.53 1.66 3.36
C PHE A 26 -7.13 3.04 3.90
N VAL A 27 -6.62 3.06 5.14
CA VAL A 27 -6.47 4.27 5.96
C VAL A 27 -5.14 5.00 5.77
N GLY A 28 -4.72 5.25 4.53
CA GLY A 28 -3.50 6.02 4.21
C GLY A 28 -2.22 5.20 4.29
N ASP A 29 -1.09 5.85 4.01
CA ASP A 29 0.28 5.32 4.05
C ASP A 29 0.40 3.99 3.29
N LEU A 30 0.43 4.13 1.95
CA LEU A 30 0.34 3.03 1.00
C LEU A 30 1.70 2.35 0.82
N SER A 31 2.60 2.99 0.07
CA SER A 31 3.81 2.35 -0.46
C SER A 31 5.05 2.53 0.42
N TYR A 32 5.07 3.61 1.22
CA TYR A 32 6.25 4.10 1.94
C TYR A 32 7.47 4.32 1.02
N ALA A 33 7.24 4.82 -0.21
CA ALA A 33 8.30 5.13 -1.17
C ALA A 33 9.24 6.25 -0.70
N ASP A 34 8.69 7.22 0.03
CA ASP A 34 9.39 8.38 0.63
C ASP A 34 10.43 7.99 1.70
N ASN A 35 10.36 6.78 2.26
CA ASN A 35 11.39 6.25 3.16
C ASN A 35 12.68 5.83 2.44
N TYR A 36 12.71 5.85 1.10
CA TYR A 36 13.86 5.45 0.30
C TYR A 36 14.60 6.66 -0.28
N PRO A 37 15.92 6.52 -0.58
CA PRO A 37 16.69 7.60 -1.17
C PRO A 37 15.99 8.20 -2.40
N PHE A 38 15.87 9.53 -2.41
CA PHE A 38 15.23 10.29 -3.48
C PHE A 38 13.78 9.91 -3.75
N HIS A 39 13.06 9.39 -2.75
CA HIS A 39 11.68 8.92 -2.86
C HIS A 39 11.55 7.94 -4.03
N ASP A 40 12.25 6.81 -3.94
CA ASP A 40 12.35 5.81 -5.00
C ASP A 40 10.96 5.35 -5.47
N ASN A 41 10.44 6.00 -6.51
CA ASN A 41 9.08 5.84 -6.97
C ASN A 41 8.82 4.48 -7.63
N VAL A 42 9.87 3.70 -7.93
CA VAL A 42 9.71 2.28 -8.32
C VAL A 42 8.99 1.50 -7.21
N ARG A 43 9.05 1.97 -5.96
CA ARG A 43 8.33 1.42 -4.82
C ARG A 43 6.82 1.52 -4.94
N TRP A 44 6.29 2.52 -5.65
CA TRP A 44 4.86 2.56 -6.00
C TRP A 44 4.50 1.45 -6.97
N ASP A 45 5.33 1.20 -7.97
CA ASP A 45 5.10 0.13 -8.95
C ASP A 45 5.15 -1.26 -8.31
N THR A 46 6.10 -1.50 -7.40
CA THR A 46 6.20 -2.80 -6.70
C THR A 46 5.06 -2.98 -5.71
N TRP A 47 4.65 -1.92 -5.01
CA TRP A 47 3.49 -1.95 -4.12
C TRP A 47 2.19 -2.24 -4.89
N GLY A 48 1.99 -1.59 -6.05
CA GLY A 48 0.84 -1.84 -6.92
C GLY A 48 0.74 -3.31 -7.35
N ARG A 49 1.85 -3.89 -7.83
CA ARG A 49 1.91 -5.33 -8.18
C ARG A 49 1.67 -6.24 -6.96
N PHE A 50 2.13 -5.83 -5.78
CA PHE A 50 1.96 -6.58 -4.55
C PHE A 50 0.48 -6.68 -4.12
N VAL A 51 -0.27 -5.56 -4.15
CA VAL A 51 -1.68 -5.52 -3.74
C VAL A 51 -2.67 -5.92 -4.84
N GLU A 52 -2.23 -5.99 -6.11
CA GLU A 52 -3.06 -6.32 -7.27
C GLU A 52 -3.91 -7.57 -7.08
N ARG A 53 -3.34 -8.62 -6.46
CA ARG A 53 -4.05 -9.88 -6.18
C ARG A 53 -5.31 -9.72 -5.33
N ASN A 54 -5.47 -8.58 -4.66
CA ASN A 54 -6.65 -8.24 -3.89
C ASN A 54 -7.42 -7.07 -4.52
N ALA A 55 -6.74 -5.94 -4.78
CA ALA A 55 -7.36 -4.71 -5.24
C ALA A 55 -7.96 -4.81 -6.65
N ALA A 56 -7.52 -5.77 -7.48
CA ALA A 56 -8.14 -6.03 -8.78
C ALA A 56 -9.50 -6.74 -8.69
N TYR A 57 -9.82 -7.38 -7.56
CA TYR A 57 -11.00 -8.23 -7.41
C TYR A 57 -12.03 -7.67 -6.41
N GLN A 58 -11.67 -6.63 -5.66
CA GLN A 58 -12.59 -5.93 -4.77
C GLN A 58 -12.18 -4.46 -4.65
N PRO A 59 -13.14 -3.53 -4.43
CA PRO A 59 -12.81 -2.12 -4.28
C PRO A 59 -11.92 -1.88 -3.05
N TRP A 60 -10.93 -1.02 -3.23
CA TRP A 60 -10.20 -0.39 -2.15
C TRP A 60 -10.62 1.08 -2.11
N ILE A 61 -11.10 1.52 -0.95
CA ILE A 61 -11.47 2.91 -0.70
C ILE A 61 -10.29 3.57 0.00
N TRP A 62 -9.66 4.50 -0.70
CA TRP A 62 -8.42 5.13 -0.29
C TRP A 62 -8.66 6.34 0.60
N THR A 63 -7.78 6.53 1.58
CA THR A 63 -7.50 7.83 2.18
C THR A 63 -6.03 8.16 1.96
N ALA A 64 -5.67 9.44 1.92
CA ALA A 64 -4.27 9.86 1.89
C ALA A 64 -3.69 9.88 3.31
N GLY A 65 -2.53 9.28 3.52
CA GLY A 65 -1.73 9.42 4.75
C GLY A 65 -0.61 10.45 4.57
N ASN A 66 0.24 10.62 5.60
CA ASN A 66 1.36 11.54 5.50
C ASN A 66 2.46 11.04 4.55
N HIS A 67 2.58 9.72 4.35
CA HIS A 67 3.53 9.15 3.38
C HIS A 67 3.11 9.37 1.91
N GLU A 68 1.89 9.85 1.66
CA GLU A 68 1.43 10.30 0.34
C GLU A 68 1.66 11.80 0.08
N LEU A 69 2.13 12.56 1.09
CA LEU A 69 2.52 13.96 0.86
C LEU A 69 3.69 14.06 -0.12
N ASP A 70 4.57 13.06 -0.10
CA ASP A 70 5.73 12.93 -0.99
C ASP A 70 6.58 14.22 -1.06
N PHE A 71 6.66 14.94 0.06
CA PHE A 71 7.26 16.28 0.11
C PHE A 71 8.75 16.19 0.48
N VAL A 72 9.60 16.54 -0.49
CA VAL A 72 11.06 16.59 -0.32
C VAL A 72 11.62 17.87 -0.96
N PRO A 73 11.72 18.96 -0.18
CA PRO A 73 12.13 20.25 -0.71
C PRO A 73 13.64 20.33 -1.01
N GLU A 74 14.42 19.37 -0.52
CA GLU A 74 15.88 19.34 -0.65
C GLU A 74 16.36 18.50 -1.84
N LEU A 75 15.42 17.88 -2.58
CA LEU A 75 15.66 17.15 -3.82
C LEU A 75 15.65 18.08 -5.05
#